data_AF-A0A2N8NGD7-F1
#
_entry.id   AF-A0A2N8NGD7-F1
#
_cell.length_a   1.000
_cell.length_b   1.000
_cell.length_c   1.000
_cell.angle_alpha   90.00
_cell.angle_beta   90.00
_cell.angle_gamma   90.00
#
_symmetry.space_group_name_H-M   'P 1'
#
loop_
_entity.id
_entity.type
_entity.pdbx_description
1 polymer ?
#
loop_
_entity_poly.entity_id
_entity_poly.type
_entity_poly.pdbx_seq_one_letter_code
_entity_poly.pdbx_strand_id
1 'polypeptide(L)'
;MIYHKKEALQANLEAVRTLLALENTRRAPSESEKATLRRYNGFGGLKCVLLPATDPADIDRWPRDERTLFPLVRELRKIIDQVASGSDATRLWNSIKSSVLT
;
A
#
# COMPACT_ATOMS: atom_id res chain seq x y z
N MET A 1 15.08 -14.75 -8.61
CA MET A 1 14.24 -13.80 -9.38
C MET A 1 14.44 -12.42 -8.79
N ILE A 2 14.45 -11.36 -9.59
CA ILE A 2 14.55 -9.98 -9.09
C ILE A 2 13.17 -9.57 -8.57
N TYR A 3 13.08 -9.07 -7.33
CA TYR A 3 11.83 -8.58 -6.76
C TYR A 3 11.65 -7.10 -7.06
N HIS A 4 10.76 -6.78 -8.00
CA HIS A 4 10.49 -5.42 -8.46
C HIS A 4 9.60 -4.68 -7.44
N LYS A 5 10.21 -4.18 -6.35
CA LYS A 5 9.54 -3.47 -5.24
C LYS A 5 8.50 -2.44 -5.71
N LYS A 6 8.83 -1.66 -6.74
CA LYS A 6 7.95 -0.62 -7.29
C LYS A 6 6.67 -1.21 -7.89
N GLU A 7 6.80 -2.22 -8.74
CA GLU A 7 5.68 -2.87 -9.43
C GLU A 7 4.77 -3.62 -8.45
N ALA A 8 5.35 -4.32 -7.47
CA ALA A 8 4.59 -5.00 -6.43
C ALA A 8 3.81 -4.00 -5.56
N LEU A 9 4.45 -2.88 -5.17
CA LEU A 9 3.78 -1.82 -4.42
C LEU A 9 2.66 -1.16 -5.24
N GLN A 10 2.90 -0.84 -6.52
CA GLN A 10 1.86 -0.31 -7.43
C GLN A 10 0.67 -1.28 -7.56
N ALA A 11 0.93 -2.57 -7.81
CA ALA A 11 -0.11 -3.58 -7.92
C ALA A 11 -0.95 -3.71 -6.63
N ASN A 12 -0.30 -3.66 -5.46
CA ASN A 12 -1.00 -3.68 -4.18
C ASN A 12 -1.84 -2.41 -3.96
N LEU A 13 -1.34 -1.22 -4.32
CA LEU A 13 -2.12 0.02 -4.27
C LEU A 13 -3.33 0.00 -5.22
N GLU A 14 -3.17 -0.52 -6.44
CA GLU A 14 -4.26 -0.66 -7.41
C GLU A 14 -5.33 -1.63 -6.90
N ALA A 15 -4.93 -2.78 -6.34
CA ALA A 15 -5.85 -3.75 -5.76
C ALA A 15 -6.65 -3.18 -4.56
N VAL A 16 -5.99 -2.48 -3.63
CA VAL A 16 -6.69 -1.77 -2.54
C VAL A 16 -7.61 -0.67 -3.11
N ARG A 17 -7.12 0.08 -4.11
CA ARG A 17 -7.89 1.00 -4.96
C ARG A 17 -9.23 0.43 -5.41
N THR A 18 -9.15 -0.73 -6.06
CA THR A 18 -10.27 -1.46 -6.63
C THR A 18 -11.21 -2.00 -5.56
N LEU A 19 -10.69 -2.59 -4.48
CA LEU A 19 -11.50 -3.14 -3.40
C LEU A 19 -12.40 -2.07 -2.77
N LEU A 20 -11.84 -0.91 -2.44
CA LEU A 20 -12.60 0.19 -1.82
C LEU A 20 -13.65 0.78 -2.77
N ALA A 21 -13.36 0.87 -4.07
CA ALA A 21 -14.35 1.29 -5.06
C ALA A 21 -15.52 0.29 -5.17
N LEU A 22 -15.26 -1.02 -5.02
CA LEU A 22 -16.28 -2.06 -5.03
C LEU A 22 -17.13 -2.05 -3.76
N GLU A 23 -16.52 -1.90 -2.58
CA GLU A 23 -17.24 -1.79 -1.31
C GLU A 23 -18.19 -0.58 -1.30
N ASN A 24 -17.73 0.58 -1.81
CA ASN A 24 -18.54 1.78 -1.94
C ASN A 24 -19.70 1.64 -2.96
N THR A 25 -19.52 0.85 -4.03
CA THR A 25 -20.55 0.65 -5.06
C THR A 25 -21.44 -0.59 -4.85
N ARG A 26 -21.11 -1.45 -3.88
CA ARG A 26 -21.86 -2.66 -3.48
C ARG A 26 -22.27 -3.58 -4.64
N ARG A 27 -21.46 -3.64 -5.69
CA ARG A 27 -21.68 -4.47 -6.89
C ARG A 27 -20.63 -5.57 -7.01
N ALA A 28 -20.91 -6.54 -7.88
CA ALA A 28 -19.90 -7.50 -8.31
C ALA A 28 -18.76 -6.82 -9.10
N PRO A 29 -17.50 -7.28 -8.95
CA PRO A 29 -16.39 -6.81 -9.76
C PRO A 29 -16.48 -7.29 -11.21
N SER A 30 -16.02 -6.45 -12.13
CA SER A 30 -15.78 -6.81 -13.54
C SER A 30 -14.60 -7.77 -13.67
N GLU A 31 -14.40 -8.36 -14.85
CA GLU A 31 -13.21 -9.19 -15.10
C GLU A 31 -11.89 -8.41 -15.02
N SER A 32 -11.88 -7.13 -15.40
CA SER A 32 -10.68 -6.29 -15.24
C SER A 32 -10.38 -6.00 -13.77
N GLU A 33 -11.41 -5.75 -12.95
CA GLU A 33 -11.24 -5.54 -11.51
C GLU A 33 -10.82 -6.82 -10.78
N LYS A 34 -11.37 -7.98 -11.16
CA LYS A 34 -10.89 -9.30 -10.69
C LYS A 34 -9.43 -9.52 -11.06
N ALA A 35 -9.01 -9.13 -12.26
CA ALA A 35 -7.62 -9.22 -12.69
C ALA A 35 -6.71 -8.29 -11.86
N THR A 36 -7.12 -7.06 -11.55
CA THR A 36 -6.39 -6.15 -10.65
C THR A 36 -6.28 -6.72 -9.24
N LEU A 37 -7.38 -7.21 -8.66
CA LEU A 37 -7.38 -7.82 -7.31
C LEU A 37 -6.48 -9.05 -7.23
N ARG A 38 -6.42 -9.88 -8.28
CA ARG A 38 -5.50 -11.04 -8.38
C ARG A 38 -4.01 -10.66 -8.42
N ARG A 39 -3.66 -9.40 -8.67
CA ARG A 39 -2.27 -8.92 -8.63
C ARG A 39 -1.80 -8.53 -7.22
N TYR A 40 -2.71 -8.47 -6.24
CA TYR A 40 -2.33 -8.28 -4.84
C TYR A 40 -1.46 -9.45 -4.35
N ASN A 41 -0.27 -9.14 -3.86
CA ASN A 41 0.69 -10.12 -3.34
C ASN A 41 1.17 -9.83 -1.91
N GLY A 42 0.56 -8.83 -1.25
CA GLY A 42 0.89 -8.45 0.13
C GLY A 42 2.22 -7.70 0.26
N PHE A 43 2.52 -7.25 1.47
CA PHE A 43 3.62 -6.32 1.72
C PHE A 43 4.93 -6.95 2.20
N GLY A 44 5.01 -8.28 2.33
CA GLY A 44 6.16 -8.95 2.97
C GLY A 44 7.54 -8.64 2.39
N GLY A 45 7.65 -8.45 1.06
CA GLY A 45 8.89 -8.04 0.41
C GLY A 45 9.18 -6.53 0.45
N LEU A 46 8.25 -5.70 0.93
CA LEU A 46 8.23 -4.26 0.79
C LEU A 46 8.69 -3.54 2.06
N LYS A 47 9.95 -3.77 2.47
CA LYS A 47 10.59 -3.11 3.64
C LYS A 47 10.48 -1.58 3.65
N CYS A 48 10.28 -0.94 2.50
CA CYS A 48 10.00 0.49 2.40
C CYS A 48 8.72 0.95 3.14
N VAL A 49 7.74 0.08 3.45
CA VAL A 49 6.57 0.45 4.28
C VAL A 49 6.91 0.61 5.76
N LEU A 50 8.09 0.16 6.20
CA LEU A 50 8.59 0.39 7.56
C LEU A 50 9.14 1.82 7.73
N LEU A 51 9.58 2.45 6.63
CA LEU A 51 10.11 3.81 6.59
C LEU A 51 9.01 4.85 6.87
N PRO A 52 9.37 6.04 7.40
CA PRO A 52 8.39 7.07 7.70
C PRO A 52 7.82 7.67 6.40
N ALA A 53 6.51 7.91 6.35
CA ALA A 53 5.81 8.32 5.13
C ALA A 53 4.57 9.19 5.42
N THR A 54 4.55 9.86 6.57
CA THR A 54 3.43 10.74 6.94
C THR A 54 3.59 12.07 6.20
N ASP A 55 4.75 12.70 6.37
CA ASP A 55 5.01 14.06 5.90
C ASP A 55 5.80 14.08 4.59
N PRO A 56 5.69 15.13 3.75
CA PRO A 56 6.49 15.22 2.52
C PRO A 56 8.00 15.22 2.80
N ALA A 57 8.41 15.81 3.92
CA ALA A 57 9.80 15.90 4.36
C ALA A 57 10.38 14.56 4.85
N ASP A 58 9.56 13.54 5.11
CA ASP A 58 10.06 12.22 5.52
C ASP A 58 10.98 11.59 4.44
N ILE A 59 10.89 12.02 3.17
CA ILE A 59 11.77 11.57 2.08
C ILE A 59 13.25 11.72 2.39
N ASP A 60 13.63 12.69 3.23
CA ASP A 60 15.03 12.90 3.57
C ASP A 60 15.60 11.84 4.52
N ARG A 61 14.71 11.09 5.17
CA ARG A 61 15.02 9.94 6.02
C ARG A 61 15.10 8.63 5.23
N TRP A 62 14.88 8.66 3.91
CA TRP A 62 14.89 7.48 3.04
C TRP A 62 16.26 7.24 2.37
N PRO A 63 16.66 5.97 2.21
CA PRO A 63 17.76 5.59 1.32
C PRO A 63 17.57 6.18 -0.08
N ARG A 64 18.65 6.73 -0.67
CA ARG A 64 18.57 7.49 -1.94
C ARG A 64 17.98 6.66 -3.10
N ASP A 65 18.29 5.37 -3.13
CA ASP A 65 17.79 4.38 -4.08
C ASP A 65 16.30 4.05 -3.87
N GLU A 66 15.83 4.03 -2.63
CA GLU A 66 14.41 3.77 -2.32
C GLU A 66 13.50 5.02 -2.39
N ARG A 67 14.04 6.25 -2.51
CA ARG A 67 13.22 7.48 -2.65
C ARG A 67 12.19 7.44 -3.78
N THR A 68 12.42 6.61 -4.81
CA THR A 68 11.47 6.37 -5.92
C THR A 68 10.18 5.64 -5.48
N LEU A 69 10.20 4.95 -4.34
CA LEU A 69 9.06 4.23 -3.76
C LEU A 69 8.25 5.10 -2.78
N PHE A 70 8.84 6.18 -2.26
CA PHE A 70 8.22 7.07 -1.27
C PHE A 70 6.83 7.59 -1.68
N PRO A 71 6.58 8.07 -2.91
CA PRO A 71 5.25 8.55 -3.30
C PRO A 71 4.16 7.47 -3.16
N LEU A 72 4.49 6.22 -3.45
CA LEU A 72 3.58 5.08 -3.38
C LEU A 72 3.30 4.68 -1.92
N VAL A 73 4.30 4.71 -1.04
CA VAL A 73 4.10 4.42 0.40
C VAL A 73 3.30 5.53 1.08
N ARG A 74 3.52 6.80 0.70
CA ARG A 74 2.66 7.92 1.13
C ARG A 74 1.22 7.77 0.65
N GLU A 75 1.03 7.31 -0.57
CA GLU A 75 -0.30 7.11 -1.13
C GLU A 75 -1.04 5.95 -0.45
N LEU A 76 -0.36 4.83 -0.14
CA LEU A 76 -0.89 3.77 0.71
C LEU A 76 -1.33 4.30 2.08
N ARG A 77 -0.51 5.15 2.71
CA ARG A 77 -0.86 5.75 4.00
C ARG A 77 -2.12 6.62 3.90
N LYS A 78 -2.21 7.48 2.87
CA LYS A 78 -3.42 8.30 2.61
C LYS A 78 -4.67 7.44 2.42
N ILE A 79 -4.57 6.31 1.73
CA ILE A 79 -5.71 5.40 1.55
C ILE A 79 -6.16 4.83 2.89
N ILE A 80 -5.24 4.44 3.76
CA ILE A 80 -5.56 3.92 5.12
C ILE A 80 -6.23 5.01 5.97
N ASP A 81 -5.68 6.22 5.95
CA ASP A 81 -6.23 7.37 6.69
C ASP A 81 -7.59 7.87 6.09
N GLN A 82 -7.99 7.41 4.90
CA GLN A 82 -9.31 7.67 4.29
C GLN A 82 -10.38 6.64 4.68
N VAL A 83 -9.99 5.39 4.95
CA VAL A 83 -10.93 4.29 5.24
C VAL A 83 -11.09 4.00 6.74
N ALA A 84 -10.16 4.49 7.56
CA ALA A 84 -10.17 4.36 9.00
C ALA A 84 -9.64 5.63 9.66
N SER A 85 -10.03 5.87 10.91
CA SER A 85 -9.60 7.05 11.67
C SER A 85 -8.90 6.66 12.98
N GLY A 86 -8.03 7.54 13.47
CA GLY A 86 -7.39 7.42 14.79
C GLY A 86 -6.70 6.08 15.05
N SER A 87 -7.21 5.33 16.03
CA SER A 87 -6.68 4.02 16.45
C SER A 87 -6.77 2.98 15.35
N ASP A 88 -7.80 3.01 14.51
CA ASP A 88 -8.05 1.96 13.52
C ASP A 88 -7.13 2.11 12.31
N ALA A 89 -6.90 3.34 11.85
CA ALA A 89 -5.85 3.64 10.87
C ALA A 89 -4.46 3.19 11.36
N THR A 90 -4.16 3.48 12.62
CA THR A 90 -2.91 3.05 13.29
C THR A 90 -2.80 1.52 13.33
N ARG A 91 -3.90 0.81 13.65
CA ARG A 91 -3.95 -0.66 13.71
C ARG A 91 -3.77 -1.29 12.32
N LEU A 92 -4.41 -0.75 11.29
CA LEU A 92 -4.26 -1.21 9.90
C LEU A 92 -2.82 -1.01 9.40
N TRP A 93 -2.23 0.16 9.66
CA TRP A 93 -0.85 0.45 9.30
C TRP A 93 0.14 -0.49 10.01
N ASN A 94 -0.07 -0.77 11.30
CA ASN A 94 0.74 -1.73 12.04
C ASN A 94 0.57 -3.16 11.52
N SER A 95 -0.63 -3.58 11.10
CA SER A 95 -0.86 -4.89 10.47
C SER A 95 -0.05 -5.06 9.17
N ILE A 96 -0.03 -4.02 8.31
CA ILE A 96 0.80 -3.99 7.11
C ILE A 96 2.28 -4.13 7.46
N LYS A 97 2.77 -3.37 8.45
CA LYS A 97 4.16 -3.48 8.92
C LYS A 97 4.50 -4.87 9.45
N SER A 98 3.61 -5.48 10.23
CA SER A 98 3.81 -6.84 10.76
C SER A 98 3.97 -7.87 9.66
N SER A 99 3.26 -7.74 8.53
CA SER A 99 3.41 -8.66 7.38
C SER A 99 4.79 -8.64 6.71
N VAL A 100 5.65 -7.67 7.05
CA VAL A 100 7.05 -7.52 6.58
C VAL A 100 8.06 -8.10 7.57
N LEU A 101 7.61 -8.38 8.80
CA LEU A 101 8.44 -8.86 9.90
C LEU A 101 8.23 -10.36 10.18
N THR A 102 7.37 -11.02 9.40
CA THR A 102 7.09 -12.46 9.36
C THR A 102 7.81 -13.13 8.19
#